data_AF-A0A9D4KYB9-F1
#
_entry.id   AF-A0A9D4KYB9-F1
#
_cell.length_a   1.000
_cell.length_b   1.000
_cell.length_c   1.000
_cell.angle_alpha   90.00
_cell.angle_beta   90.00
_cell.angle_gamma   90.00
#
_symmetry.space_group_name_H-M   'P 1'
#
loop_
_entity.id
_entity.type
_entity.pdbx_description
1 polymer ?
#
loop_
_entity_poly.entity_id
_entity_poly.type
_entity_poly.pdbx_seq_one_letter_code
_entity_poly.pdbx_strand_id
1 'polypeptide(L)'
;MKKTYQSSSLNLEGDTLRAFIKEQSWPYVCLCSTANKGQGVFANSFIKKGQVVCDHHGQKISSEGEKRMRSTDSMATNYMLFFKAR
;
A
#
# COMPACT_ATOMS: atom_id res chain seq x y z
N MET A 1 -4.65 0.72 -30.08
CA MET A 1 -4.24 1.96 -29.37
C MET A 1 -3.43 1.58 -28.15
N LYS A 2 -2.11 1.84 -28.14
CA LYS A 2 -1.26 1.69 -26.95
C LYS A 2 -1.38 2.98 -26.13
N LYS A 3 -1.99 2.92 -24.93
CA LYS A 3 -1.98 4.05 -24.00
C LYS A 3 -0.65 4.04 -23.25
N THR A 4 0.24 4.93 -23.65
CA THR A 4 1.50 5.22 -22.97
C THR A 4 1.17 5.94 -21.66
N TYR A 5 1.40 5.28 -20.52
CA TYR A 5 1.39 5.97 -19.23
C TYR A 5 2.73 6.68 -19.05
N GLN A 6 2.72 8.01 -19.11
CA GLN A 6 3.87 8.83 -18.70
C GLN A 6 4.00 8.72 -17.18
N SER A 7 5.07 8.06 -16.74
CA SER A 7 5.52 8.07 -15.35
C SER A 7 6.20 9.41 -15.09
N SER A 8 5.43 10.42 -14.69
CA SER A 8 6.01 11.64 -14.11
C SER A 8 6.55 11.29 -12.73
N SER A 9 7.87 11.20 -12.62
CA SER A 9 8.58 11.04 -11.35
C SER A 9 8.38 12.27 -10.47
N LEU A 10 7.27 12.29 -9.74
CA LEU A 10 7.01 13.25 -8.68
C LEU A 10 7.76 12.80 -7.42
N ASN A 11 8.80 13.54 -7.04
CA ASN A 11 9.40 13.46 -5.71
C ASN A 11 8.39 14.01 -4.70
N LEU A 12 7.45 13.16 -4.28
CA LEU A 12 6.46 13.49 -3.26
C LEU A 12 7.08 13.27 -1.89
N GLU A 13 7.33 14.36 -1.17
CA GLU A 13 7.73 14.32 0.23
C GLU A 13 6.68 13.56 1.07
N GLY A 14 7.11 12.99 2.19
CA GLY A 14 6.29 12.07 2.99
C GLY A 14 4.95 12.65 3.47
N ASP A 15 4.86 13.97 3.59
CA ASP A 15 3.62 14.67 3.97
C ASP A 15 2.63 14.83 2.80
N THR A 16 3.13 14.99 1.56
CA THR A 16 2.27 15.05 0.37
C THR A 16 1.67 13.68 0.06
N LEU A 17 2.45 12.60 0.21
CA LEU A 17 1.93 11.23 0.08
C LEU A 17 0.86 10.95 1.14
N ARG A 18 1.08 11.38 2.39
CA ARG A 18 0.06 11.27 3.47
C ARG A 18 -1.21 12.05 3.14
N ALA A 19 -1.12 13.23 2.51
CA ALA A 19 -2.28 14.00 2.06
C ALA A 19 -3.05 13.26 0.95
N PHE A 20 -2.36 12.75 -0.06
CA PHE A 20 -2.98 11.95 -1.13
C PHE A 20 -3.65 10.66 -0.60
N ILE A 21 -3.04 9.98 0.37
CA ILE A 21 -3.64 8.79 1.02
C ILE A 21 -4.87 9.18 1.83
N LYS A 22 -4.83 10.29 2.58
CA LYS A 22 -5.96 10.76 3.40
C LYS A 22 -7.16 11.18 2.56
N GLU A 23 -6.94 11.66 1.35
CA GLU A 23 -8.01 12.05 0.42
C GLU A 23 -8.56 10.86 -0.40
N GLN A 24 -7.89 9.71 -0.40
CA GLN A 24 -8.40 8.52 -1.06
C GLN A 24 -9.48 7.82 -0.22
N SER A 25 -10.72 7.96 -0.66
CA SER A 25 -11.85 7.14 -0.23
C SER A 25 -11.88 5.83 -1.01
N TRP A 26 -11.83 4.69 -0.31
CA TRP A 26 -12.01 3.37 -0.91
C TRP A 26 -13.40 2.83 -0.57
N PRO A 27 -14.40 3.03 -1.44
CA PRO A 27 -15.81 2.80 -1.09
C PRO A 27 -16.12 1.33 -0.79
N TYR A 28 -15.28 0.40 -1.26
CA TYR A 28 -15.53 -1.04 -1.18
C TYR A 28 -14.91 -1.71 0.05
N VAL A 29 -14.18 -0.98 0.90
CA VAL A 29 -13.48 -1.57 2.05
C VAL A 29 -13.72 -0.81 3.35
N CYS A 30 -13.61 -1.51 4.46
CA CYS A 30 -13.67 -0.96 5.81
C CYS A 30 -12.62 -1.60 6.72
N LEU A 31 -12.31 -0.92 7.83
CA LEU A 31 -11.46 -1.45 8.89
C LEU A 31 -12.30 -2.15 9.94
N CYS A 32 -11.94 -3.39 10.29
CA CYS A 32 -12.59 -4.14 11.35
C CYS A 32 -11.54 -4.74 12.30
N SER A 33 -11.88 -4.82 13.59
CA SER A 33 -11.08 -5.54 14.57
C SER A 33 -11.42 -7.03 14.54
N THR A 34 -10.39 -7.86 14.68
CA THR A 34 -10.51 -9.32 14.75
C THR A 34 -9.90 -9.81 16.05
N ALA A 35 -10.63 -10.68 16.76
CA ALA A 35 -10.14 -11.27 18.00
C ALA A 35 -8.82 -12.01 17.73
N ASN A 36 -7.80 -11.73 18.56
CA ASN A 36 -6.47 -12.34 18.54
C ASN A 36 -5.61 -12.08 17.28
N LYS A 37 -6.04 -11.23 16.34
CA LYS A 37 -5.30 -10.93 15.10
C LYS A 37 -5.16 -9.44 14.79
N GLY A 38 -5.74 -8.56 15.61
CA GLY A 38 -5.64 -7.11 15.45
C GLY A 38 -6.62 -6.57 14.42
N GLN A 39 -6.22 -5.53 13.69
CA GLN A 39 -7.07 -4.87 12.69
C GLN A 39 -6.88 -5.48 11.31
N GLY A 40 -7.97 -5.60 10.56
CA GLY A 40 -7.97 -6.06 9.17
C GLY A 40 -8.81 -5.15 8.27
N VAL A 41 -8.55 -5.27 6.96
CA VAL A 41 -9.32 -4.61 5.90
C VAL A 41 -10.31 -5.61 5.31
N PHE A 42 -11.60 -5.27 5.29
CA PHE A 42 -12.68 -6.14 4.84
C PHE A 42 -13.44 -5.48 3.69
N ALA A 43 -13.99 -6.30 2.79
CA ALA A 43 -14.92 -5.81 1.79
C ALA A 43 -16.26 -5.45 2.47
N ASN A 44 -16.77 -4.24 2.22
CA ASN A 44 -18.07 -3.80 2.72
C ASN A 44 -19.20 -3.94 1.68
N SER A 45 -18.85 -4.38 0.47
CA SER A 45 -19.74 -4.50 -0.69
C SER A 45 -19.14 -5.44 -1.75
N PHE A 46 -19.90 -5.74 -2.80
CA PHE A 46 -19.48 -6.68 -3.84
C PHE A 46 -18.39 -6.08 -4.76
N ILE A 47 -17.31 -6.84 -4.95
CA ILE A 47 -16.18 -6.48 -5.83
C ILE A 47 -16.13 -7.47 -6.99
N LYS A 48 -16.20 -6.97 -8.23
CA LYS A 48 -16.11 -7.82 -9.43
C LYS A 48 -14.68 -8.28 -9.69
N LYS A 49 -14.53 -9.46 -10.30
CA LYS A 49 -13.22 -9.94 -10.78
C LYS A 49 -12.62 -8.91 -11.75
N GLY A 50 -11.37 -8.52 -11.51
CA GLY A 50 -10.64 -7.52 -12.31
C GLY A 50 -10.96 -6.06 -11.94
N GLN A 51 -11.84 -5.82 -10.97
CA GLN A 51 -12.07 -4.49 -10.43
C GLN A 51 -10.92 -4.10 -9.49
N VAL A 52 -10.42 -2.87 -9.65
CA VAL A 52 -9.43 -2.29 -8.75
C VAL A 52 -10.09 -1.92 -7.43
N VAL A 53 -9.50 -2.34 -6.32
CA VAL A 53 -10.03 -2.11 -4.96
C VAL A 53 -9.40 -0.87 -4.34
N CYS A 54 -8.08 -0.85 -4.24
CA CYS A 54 -7.29 0.25 -3.72
C CYS A 54 -5.84 0.15 -4.22
N ASP A 55 -5.12 1.26 -4.14
CA ASP A 55 -3.67 1.27 -4.28
C ASP A 55 -3.03 0.87 -2.94
N HIS A 56 -1.96 0.08 -3.00
CA HIS A 56 -1.17 -0.19 -1.80
C HIS A 56 -0.11 0.90 -1.62
N HIS A 57 -0.36 1.79 -0.67
CA HIS A 57 0.56 2.87 -0.36
C HIS A 57 1.60 2.45 0.69
N GLY A 58 2.75 3.12 0.67
CA GLY A 58 3.81 2.89 1.63
C GLY A 58 5.01 3.79 1.37
N GLN A 59 5.94 3.85 2.32
CA GLN A 59 7.19 4.54 2.12
C GLN A 59 8.02 3.80 1.06
N LYS A 60 8.42 4.51 -0.01
CA LYS A 60 9.38 3.97 -0.96
C LYS A 60 10.77 3.94 -0.33
N ILE A 61 11.34 2.74 -0.24
CA ILE A 61 12.69 2.50 0.28
C ILE A 61 13.47 1.72 -0.78
N SER A 62 14.76 2.02 -0.91
CA SER A 62 15.68 1.35 -1.86
C SER A 62 16.46 0.25 -1.13
N SER A 63 17.79 0.30 -1.14
CA SER A 63 18.68 -0.66 -0.48
C SER A 63 18.49 -0.74 1.04
N GLU A 64 17.99 0.34 1.67
CA GLU A 64 17.67 0.36 3.11
C GLU A 64 16.54 -0.62 3.47
N GLY A 65 15.70 -1.01 2.51
CA GLY A 65 14.66 -2.02 2.75
C GLY A 65 15.22 -3.37 3.17
N GLU A 66 16.36 -3.77 2.59
CA GLU A 66 17.00 -5.02 2.99
C GLU A 66 17.57 -4.95 4.40
N LYS A 67 18.15 -3.81 4.79
CA LYS A 67 18.67 -3.60 6.14
C LYS A 67 17.53 -3.65 7.15
N ARG A 68 16.42 -2.97 6.88
CA ARG A 68 15.20 -3.02 7.72
C ARG A 68 14.69 -4.46 7.87
N MET A 69 14.58 -5.19 6.76
CA MET A 69 14.16 -6.59 6.76
C MET A 69 15.07 -7.48 7.62
N ARG A 70 16.39 -7.29 7.55
CA ARG A 70 17.36 -8.03 8.37
C ARG A 70 17.33 -7.64 9.85
N SER A 71 16.95 -6.41 10.17
CA SER A 71 16.88 -5.91 11.55
C SER A 71 15.55 -6.16 12.24
N THR A 72 14.50 -6.55 11.50
CA THR A 72 13.22 -6.84 12.12
C THR A 72 13.29 -8.13 12.91
N ASP A 73 12.85 -8.07 14.17
CA ASP A 73 12.66 -9.24 15.03
C ASP A 73 11.81 -10.31 14.31
N SER A 74 12.19 -11.57 14.42
CA SER A 74 11.46 -12.69 13.82
C SER A 74 10.02 -12.80 14.34
N MET A 75 9.75 -12.22 15.51
CA MET A 75 8.42 -12.15 16.13
C MET A 75 7.58 -10.95 15.66
N ALA A 76 8.16 -10.00 14.92
CA ALA A 76 7.46 -8.80 14.43
C ALA A 76 6.92 -8.99 13.00
N THR A 77 5.68 -8.54 12.77
CA THR A 77 5.06 -8.57 11.44
C THR A 77 5.63 -7.45 10.56
N ASN A 78 6.19 -7.82 9.40
CA ASN A 78 6.70 -6.89 8.40
C ASN A 78 5.73 -6.74 7.22
N TYR A 79 5.43 -5.50 6.84
CA TYR A 79 4.65 -5.16 5.65
C TYR A 79 5.56 -4.51 4.59
N MET A 80 6.45 -5.30 4.00
CA MET A 80 7.34 -4.86 2.91
C MET A 80 6.94 -5.52 1.60
N LEU A 81 6.77 -4.70 0.57
CA LEU A 81 6.45 -5.13 -0.79
C LEU A 81 7.60 -4.77 -1.73
N PHE A 82 8.09 -5.77 -2.46
CA PHE A 82 9.12 -5.59 -3.47
C PHE A 82 8.47 -5.39 -4.83
N PHE A 83 8.90 -4.37 -5.56
CA PHE A 83 8.43 -4.10 -6.92
C PHE A 83 9.60 -3.68 -7.81
N LYS A 84 9.52 -4.01 -9.10
CA LYS A 84 10.45 -3.53 -10.10
C LYS A 84 9.94 -2.21 -10.66
N ALA A 85 10.63 -1.10 -10.35
CA ALA A 85 10.40 0.16 -11.04
C ALA A 85 10.82 -0.01 -12.51
N ARG A 86 9.98 0.46 -13.44
CA ARG A 86 10.29 0.49 -14.87
C ARG A 86 11.01 1.79 -15.22
#